data_AF-A0A2N1WEU5-F1
#
_entry.id   AF-A0A2N1WEU5-F1
#
_cell.length_a   1.000
_cell.length_b   1.000
_cell.length_c   1.000
_cell.angle_alpha   90.00
_cell.angle_beta   90.00
_cell.angle_gamma   90.00
#
_symmetry.space_group_name_H-M   'P 1'
#
loop_
_entity.id
_entity.type
_entity.pdbx_description
1 polymer ?
#
loop_
_entity_poly.entity_id
_entity_poly.type
_entity_poly.pdbx_seq_one_letter_code
_entity_poly.pdbx_strand_id
1 'polypeptide(L)'
;TTGTTIRVPLPALTEQRRADLTKVVHHEGEQAKVAIRNIRRDANQQFKDLLKDKNITEDEQRRSETEIQQLTDKHVERVDQMVAEKEKELMEI
;
A
#
# COMPACT_ATOMS: atom_id res chain seq x y z
N THR A 1 40.11 -7.82 -18.05
CA THR A 1 39.08 -8.34 -17.12
C THR A 1 38.06 -7.28 -16.74
N THR A 2 37.44 -6.65 -17.75
CA THR A 2 36.34 -5.69 -17.57
C THR A 2 35.26 -6.04 -18.58
N GLY A 3 34.67 -7.23 -18.41
CA GLY A 3 33.75 -7.85 -19.38
C GLY A 3 32.36 -8.15 -18.82
N THR A 4 32.02 -7.65 -17.63
CA THR A 4 30.83 -8.12 -16.90
C THR A 4 30.00 -7.02 -16.26
N THR A 5 30.08 -5.77 -16.75
CA THR A 5 29.28 -4.67 -16.18
C THR A 5 28.74 -3.77 -17.28
N ILE A 6 27.42 -3.82 -17.49
CA ILE A 6 26.70 -2.93 -18.40
C ILE A 6 26.35 -1.66 -17.62
N ARG A 7 26.91 -0.51 -18.01
CA ARG A 7 26.51 0.79 -17.47
C ARG A 7 25.52 1.41 -18.44
N VAL A 8 24.29 1.62 -17.99
CA VAL A 8 23.27 2.36 -18.75
C VAL A 8 23.25 3.79 -18.22
N PRO A 9 23.73 4.79 -18.98
CA PRO A 9 23.60 6.18 -18.58
C PRO A 9 22.11 6.57 -18.65
N LEU A 10 21.48 6.82 -17.50
CA LEU A 10 20.15 7.40 -17.49
C LEU A 10 20.27 8.92 -17.71
N PRO A 11 19.66 9.48 -18.77
CA PRO A 11 19.54 10.92 -18.90
C PRO A 11 18.63 11.47 -17.79
N ALA A 12 18.89 12.71 -17.36
CA ALA A 12 18.02 13.37 -16.41
C ALA A 12 16.59 13.45 -16.97
N LEU A 13 15.61 13.05 -16.16
CA LEU A 13 14.20 13.14 -16.52
C LEU A 13 13.84 14.62 -16.72
N THR A 14 13.15 14.92 -17.82
CA THR A 14 12.55 16.24 -18.05
C THR A 14 11.46 16.51 -17.01
N GLU A 15 11.17 17.77 -16.71
CA GLU A 15 10.12 18.15 -15.74
C GLU A 15 8.75 17.57 -16.11
N GLN A 16 8.42 17.51 -17.40
CA GLN A 16 7.20 16.84 -17.90
C GLN A 16 7.15 15.36 -17.51
N ARG A 17 8.28 14.65 -17.58
CA ARG A 17 8.32 13.23 -17.24
C ARG A 17 8.28 12.99 -15.74
N ARG A 18 8.83 13.89 -14.93
CA ARG A 18 8.64 13.86 -13.46
C ARG A 18 7.17 14.07 -13.11
N ALA A 19 6.50 15.04 -13.70
CA ALA A 19 5.08 15.31 -13.46
C ALA A 19 4.17 14.12 -13.85
N ASP A 20 4.47 13.44 -14.95
CA ASP A 20 3.76 12.21 -15.35
C ASP A 20 3.98 11.08 -14.35
N LEU A 21 5.21 10.89 -13.86
CA LEU A 21 5.54 9.86 -12.87
C LEU A 21 4.87 10.13 -11.53
N THR A 22 4.80 11.38 -11.08
CA THR A 22 4.08 11.75 -9.85
C THR A 22 2.60 11.34 -9.92
N LYS A 23 1.94 11.54 -11.07
CA LYS A 23 0.55 11.09 -11.27
C LYS A 23 0.41 9.57 -11.16
N VAL A 24 1.35 8.82 -11.71
CA VAL A 24 1.36 7.35 -11.62
C VAL A 24 1.53 6.91 -10.17
N VAL A 25 2.47 7.50 -9.44
CA VAL A 25 2.70 7.20 -8.02
C VAL A 25 1.46 7.46 -7.17
N HIS A 26 0.77 8.60 -7.36
CA HIS A 26 -0.49 8.85 -6.65
C HIS A 26 -1.58 7.85 -7.03
N HIS A 27 -1.71 7.51 -8.31
CA HIS A 27 -2.69 6.53 -8.76
C HIS A 27 -2.45 5.17 -8.11
N GLU A 28 -1.20 4.72 -8.07
CA GLU A 28 -0.79 3.45 -7.46
C GLU A 28 -1.01 3.45 -5.94
N GLY A 29 -0.73 4.59 -5.28
CA GLY A 29 -1.04 4.80 -3.87
C GLY A 29 -2.54 4.72 -3.55
N GLU A 30 -3.39 5.33 -4.39
CA GLU A 30 -4.85 5.22 -4.24
C GLU A 30 -5.35 3.79 -4.48
N GLN A 31 -4.83 3.10 -5.50
CA GLN A 31 -5.16 1.68 -5.73
C GLN A 31 -4.77 0.80 -4.53
N ALA A 32 -3.59 1.01 -3.95
CA ALA A 32 -3.14 0.29 -2.76
C ALA A 32 -4.08 0.54 -1.56
N LYS A 33 -4.48 1.80 -1.34
CA LYS A 33 -5.47 2.16 -0.30
C LYS A 33 -6.83 1.50 -0.54
N VAL A 34 -7.30 1.43 -1.78
CA VAL A 34 -8.55 0.71 -2.13
C VAL A 34 -8.43 -0.78 -1.85
N ALA A 35 -7.30 -1.41 -2.23
CA ALA A 35 -7.05 -2.82 -1.97
C ALA A 35 -7.05 -3.14 -0.47
N ILE A 36 -6.40 -2.33 0.36
CA ILE A 36 -6.39 -2.48 1.83
C ILE A 36 -7.82 -2.42 2.38
N ARG A 37 -8.65 -1.47 1.90
CA ARG A 37 -10.05 -1.35 2.34
C ARG A 37 -10.91 -2.54 1.93
N ASN A 38 -10.65 -3.13 0.75
CA ASN A 38 -11.34 -4.34 0.30
C ASN A 38 -10.96 -5.54 1.17
N ILE A 39 -9.67 -5.74 1.46
CA ILE A 39 -9.19 -6.82 2.33
C ILE A 39 -9.81 -6.71 3.72
N ARG A 40 -9.89 -5.49 4.29
CA ARG A 40 -10.58 -5.26 5.57
C ARG A 40 -12.03 -5.72 5.52
N ARG A 41 -12.75 -5.40 4.44
CA ARG A 41 -14.15 -5.79 4.27
C ARG A 41 -14.31 -7.31 4.16
N ASP A 42 -13.43 -7.96 3.40
CA ASP A 42 -13.43 -9.40 3.23
C ASP A 42 -13.11 -10.13 4.54
N ALA A 43 -12.14 -9.63 5.30
CA ALA A 43 -11.79 -10.20 6.60
C ALA A 43 -12.93 -10.02 7.63
N ASN A 44 -13.59 -8.86 7.65
CA ASN A 44 -14.77 -8.66 8.48
C ASN A 44 -15.93 -9.59 8.08
N GLN A 45 -16.07 -9.92 6.80
CA GLN A 45 -17.05 -10.88 6.33
C GLN A 45 -16.68 -12.30 6.78
N GLN A 46 -15.41 -12.70 6.69
CA GLN A 46 -14.93 -13.98 7.20
C GLN A 46 -15.19 -14.16 8.69
N PHE A 47 -14.97 -13.13 9.52
CA PHE A 47 -15.29 -13.21 10.94
C PHE A 47 -16.79 -13.40 11.21
N LYS A 48 -17.66 -12.75 10.43
CA LYS A 48 -19.11 -12.98 10.54
C LYS A 48 -19.51 -14.41 10.19
N ASP A 49 -18.85 -15.01 9.20
CA ASP A 49 -19.15 -16.38 8.79
C ASP A 49 -18.56 -17.39 9.81
N LEU A 50 -17.36 -17.14 10.35
CA LEU A 50 -16.79 -17.92 11.45
C LEU A 50 -17.64 -17.88 12.73
N LEU A 51 -18.29 -16.75 13.03
CA LEU A 51 -19.22 -16.61 14.14
C LEU A 51 -20.48 -17.48 13.93
N LYS A 52 -21.02 -17.53 12.70
CA LYS A 52 -22.15 -18.41 12.36
C LYS A 52 -21.79 -19.88 12.47
N ASP A 53 -20.58 -20.23 12.07
CA ASP A 53 -20.04 -21.59 12.17
C ASP A 53 -19.66 -21.96 13.63
N LYS A 54 -19.82 -21.03 14.58
CA LYS A 54 -19.46 -21.17 16.01
C LYS A 54 -18.00 -21.54 16.25
N ASN A 55 -17.13 -21.19 15.30
CA ASN A 55 -15.69 -21.40 15.43
C ASN A 55 -15.02 -20.33 16.30
N ILE A 56 -15.66 -19.18 16.46
CA ILE A 56 -15.20 -18.06 17.30
C ILE A 56 -16.32 -17.53 18.19
N THR A 57 -15.95 -16.91 19.30
CA THR A 57 -16.87 -16.21 20.21
C THR A 57 -17.09 -14.74 19.83
N GLU A 58 -18.16 -14.10 20.31
CA GLU A 58 -18.40 -12.66 20.07
C GLU A 58 -17.24 -11.78 20.61
N ASP A 59 -16.61 -12.18 21.70
CA ASP A 59 -15.44 -11.48 22.26
C ASP A 59 -14.22 -11.57 21.34
N GLU A 60 -13.98 -12.74 20.75
CA GLU A 60 -12.90 -12.93 19.75
C GLU A 60 -13.17 -12.16 18.46
N GLN A 61 -14.44 -12.10 18.02
CA GLN A 61 -14.82 -11.28 16.87
C GLN A 61 -14.47 -9.80 17.12
N ARG A 62 -14.86 -9.24 18.27
CA ARG A 62 -14.58 -7.82 18.60
C ARG A 62 -13.09 -7.52 18.72
N ARG A 63 -12.31 -8.44 19.30
CA ARG A 63 -10.85 -8.32 19.34
C ARG A 63 -10.26 -8.32 17.93
N SER A 64 -10.67 -9.28 17.11
CA SER A 64 -10.16 -9.42 15.74
C SER A 64 -10.51 -8.23 14.86
N GLU A 65 -11.73 -7.68 14.97
CA GLU A 65 -12.13 -6.45 14.28
C GLU A 65 -11.26 -5.25 14.69
N THR A 66 -10.93 -5.14 15.98
CA THR A 66 -10.05 -4.07 16.50
C THR A 66 -8.63 -4.22 15.97
N GLU A 67 -8.07 -5.43 15.97
CA GLU A 67 -6.74 -5.72 15.44
C GLU A 67 -6.66 -5.46 13.93
N ILE A 68 -7.68 -5.89 13.17
CA ILE A 68 -7.77 -5.61 11.74
C ILE A 68 -7.83 -4.12 11.46
N GLN A 69 -8.58 -3.36 12.27
CA GLN A 69 -8.65 -1.92 12.11
C GLN A 69 -7.28 -1.27 12.36
N GLN A 70 -6.58 -1.65 13.43
CA GLN A 70 -5.22 -1.16 13.71
C GLN A 70 -4.22 -1.51 12.60
N LEU A 71 -4.27 -2.75 12.08
CA LEU A 71 -3.42 -3.18 10.96
C LEU A 71 -3.73 -2.39 9.69
N THR A 72 -5.01 -2.19 9.39
CA THR A 72 -5.46 -1.41 8.23
C THR A 72 -4.91 0.01 8.33
N ASP A 73 -5.08 0.68 9.47
CA ASP A 73 -4.64 2.07 9.66
C ASP A 73 -3.11 2.18 9.53
N LYS A 74 -2.36 1.26 10.13
CA LYS A 74 -0.89 1.19 9.99
C LYS A 74 -0.43 1.03 8.54
N HIS A 75 -1.12 0.19 7.76
CA HIS A 75 -0.76 -0.03 6.36
C HIS A 75 -1.17 1.15 5.47
N VAL A 76 -2.29 1.81 5.75
CA VAL A 76 -2.68 3.04 5.05
C VAL A 76 -1.64 4.14 5.29
N GLU A 77 -1.22 4.36 6.54
CA GLU A 77 -0.19 5.34 6.86
C GLU A 77 1.15 5.03 6.16
N ARG A 78 1.53 3.74 6.11
CA ARG A 78 2.74 3.31 5.41
C ARG A 78 2.66 3.58 3.89
N VAL A 79 1.50 3.39 3.27
CA VAL A 79 1.31 3.72 1.84
C VAL A 79 1.44 5.22 1.63
N ASP A 80 0.82 6.04 2.49
CA ASP A 80 0.91 7.50 2.37
C ASP A 80 2.36 8.00 2.56
N GLN A 81 3.11 7.43 3.50
CA GLN A 81 4.54 7.71 3.67
C GLN A 81 5.36 7.33 2.42
N MET A 82 5.15 6.14 1.86
CA MET A 82 5.84 5.70 0.65
C MET A 82 5.55 6.61 -0.56
N VAL A 83 4.29 7.02 -0.73
CA VAL A 83 3.89 7.93 -1.80
C VAL A 83 4.59 9.29 -1.63
N ALA A 84 4.60 9.84 -0.41
CA ALA A 84 5.26 11.10 -0.12
C ALA A 84 6.78 11.04 -0.30
N GLU A 85 7.43 9.96 0.14
CA GLU A 85 8.86 9.73 -0.08
C GLU A 85 9.19 9.65 -1.57
N LYS A 86 8.39 8.91 -2.35
CA LYS A 86 8.63 8.74 -3.78
C LYS A 86 8.35 10.03 -4.57
N GLU A 87 7.34 10.79 -4.17
CA GLU A 87 7.08 12.12 -4.73
C GLU A 87 8.25 13.07 -4.48
N LYS A 88 8.79 13.06 -3.25
CA LYS A 88 9.97 13.86 -2.90
C LYS A 88 11.20 13.44 -3.70
N GLU A 89 11.47 12.14 -3.82
CA GLU A 89 12.60 11.61 -4.61
C GLU A 89 12.47 11.96 -6.10
N LEU A 90 11.25 11.99 -6.65
CA LEU A 90 11.01 12.40 -8.03
C LEU A 90 11.24 13.91 -8.25
N MET A 91 11.05 14.73 -7.21
CA MET A 91 11.25 16.19 -7.26
C MET A 91 12.65 16.64 -6.85
N GLU A 92 13.35 15.91 -5.97
CA GLU A 92 14.75 16.18 -5.64
C GLU A 92 15.67 15.88 -6.85
N ILE A 93 16.74 16.65 -6.96
CA ILE A 93 17.79 16.56 -7.99
C ILE A 93 19.07 16.06 -7.32
#